data_AF-A0A1I0VV46-F1
#
_entry.id   AF-A0A1I0VV46-F1
#
_cell.length_a   1.000
_cell.length_b   1.000
_cell.length_c   1.000
_cell.angle_alpha   90.00
_cell.angle_beta   90.00
_cell.angle_gamma   90.00
#
_symmetry.space_group_name_H-M   'P 1'
#
loop_
_entity.id
_entity.type
_entity.pdbx_description
1 polymer ?
#
loop_
_entity_poly.entity_id
_entity_poly.type
_entity_poly.pdbx_seq_one_letter_code
_entity_poly.pdbx_strand_id
1 'polypeptide(L)'
;MYKVKLSNVLSRYKIIYCLVINLDNNSIKTFGNKDDLAYDGLLKTHFYDIDTIYNLNSFLEGQQLPKLFKQGEVLCIICKPKSNIIVGLLYHEKRDFIQYYKVAKEINEEIISIWN
;
A
#
# COMPACT_ATOMS: atom_id res chain seq x y z
N MET A 1 7.51 -9.12 15.03
CA MET A 1 8.65 -8.24 14.66
C MET A 1 8.32 -7.26 13.54
N TYR A 2 7.65 -7.66 12.45
CA TYR A 2 7.35 -6.75 11.32
C TYR A 2 6.57 -5.48 11.70
N LYS A 3 5.66 -5.55 12.70
CA LYS A 3 4.85 -4.40 13.14
C LYS A 3 5.66 -3.17 13.53
N VAL A 4 6.79 -3.35 14.25
CA VAL A 4 7.63 -2.22 14.71
C VAL A 4 8.32 -1.56 13.51
N LYS A 5 8.95 -2.36 12.66
CA LYS A 5 9.60 -1.86 11.44
C LYS A 5 8.59 -1.17 10.52
N LEU A 6 7.41 -1.77 10.33
CA LEU A 6 6.32 -1.18 9.55
C LEU A 6 5.89 0.15 10.16
N SER A 7 5.63 0.21 11.46
CA SER A 7 5.26 1.46 12.15
C SER A 7 6.27 2.58 11.93
N ASN A 8 7.57 2.26 11.91
CA ASN A 8 8.62 3.25 11.61
C ASN A 8 8.52 3.79 10.18
N VAL A 9 8.28 2.91 9.19
CA VAL A 9 8.05 3.31 7.79
C VAL A 9 6.81 4.20 7.69
N LEU A 10 5.69 3.77 8.30
CA LEU A 10 4.43 4.52 8.28
C LEU A 10 4.61 5.92 8.87
N SER A 11 5.28 6.03 10.02
CA SER A 11 5.53 7.31 10.67
C SER A 11 6.45 8.21 9.85
N ARG A 12 7.57 7.68 9.33
CA ARG A 12 8.56 8.47 8.59
C ARG A 12 7.98 9.06 7.30
N TYR A 13 7.16 8.28 6.60
CA TYR A 13 6.55 8.69 5.33
C TYR A 13 5.16 9.32 5.50
N LYS A 14 4.70 9.52 6.75
CA LYS A 14 3.38 10.07 7.07
C LYS A 14 2.25 9.31 6.38
N ILE A 15 2.35 7.98 6.35
CA ILE A 15 1.29 7.12 5.84
C ILE A 15 0.09 7.22 6.78
N ILE A 16 -1.04 7.61 6.21
CA ILE A 16 -2.29 7.84 6.95
C ILE A 16 -2.99 6.51 7.24
N TYR A 17 -3.02 5.64 6.22
CA TYR A 17 -3.67 4.35 6.33
C TYR A 17 -2.88 3.27 5.59
N CYS A 18 -2.76 2.10 6.22
CA CYS A 18 -2.06 0.96 5.66
C CYS A 18 -2.90 -0.31 5.78
N LEU A 19 -2.90 -1.12 4.73
CA LEU A 19 -3.44 -2.47 4.72
C LEU A 19 -2.30 -3.47 4.50
N VAL A 20 -2.27 -4.52 5.30
CA VAL A 20 -1.42 -5.70 5.12
C VAL A 20 -2.34 -6.89 4.92
N ILE A 21 -2.28 -7.47 3.73
CA ILE A 21 -3.18 -8.51 3.27
C ILE A 21 -2.38 -9.78 3.11
N ASN A 22 -2.83 -10.87 3.73
CA ASN A 22 -2.28 -12.20 3.54
C ASN A 22 -3.28 -13.07 2.78
N LEU A 23 -2.89 -13.45 1.57
CA LEU A 23 -3.71 -14.21 0.63
C LEU A 23 -3.83 -15.70 0.98
N ASP A 24 -2.93 -16.24 1.82
CA ASP A 24 -2.98 -17.65 2.22
C ASP A 24 -4.16 -17.93 3.17
N ASN A 25 -4.53 -16.92 3.97
CA ASN A 25 -5.56 -17.05 5.01
C ASN A 25 -6.62 -15.95 4.95
N ASN A 26 -6.65 -15.18 3.87
CA ASN A 26 -7.59 -14.07 3.65
C ASN A 26 -7.64 -13.05 4.80
N SER A 27 -6.54 -12.88 5.53
CA SER A 27 -6.49 -11.93 6.64
C SER A 27 -6.07 -10.55 6.16
N ILE A 28 -6.80 -9.54 6.62
CA ILE A 28 -6.52 -8.13 6.38
C ILE A 28 -6.22 -7.49 7.72
N LYS A 29 -5.04 -6.88 7.85
CA LYS A 29 -4.65 -6.08 9.01
C LYS A 29 -4.49 -4.65 8.58
N THR A 30 -5.03 -3.74 9.37
CA THR A 30 -5.02 -2.31 9.05
C THR A 30 -4.27 -1.53 10.12
N PHE A 31 -3.66 -0.42 9.70
CA PHE A 31 -2.92 0.49 10.57
C PHE A 31 -3.26 1.93 10.20
N GLY A 32 -3.39 2.80 11.20
CA GLY A 32 -3.82 4.18 11.02
C GLY A 32 -5.34 4.32 10.89
N ASN A 33 -5.80 5.49 10.45
CA ASN A 33 -7.21 5.81 10.34
C ASN A 33 -7.57 6.16 8.89
N LYS A 34 -8.48 5.39 8.29
CA LYS A 34 -8.93 5.63 6.91
C LYS A 34 -9.76 6.91 6.77
N ASP A 35 -10.40 7.35 7.84
CA ASP A 35 -11.30 8.53 7.82
C ASP A 35 -10.50 9.84 7.73
N ASP A 36 -9.18 9.78 7.95
CA ASP A 36 -8.25 10.90 7.75
C ASP A 36 -7.86 11.06 6.26
N LEU A 37 -8.28 10.15 5.38
CA LEU A 37 -8.10 10.28 3.93
C LEU A 37 -9.14 11.21 3.34
N ALA A 38 -8.73 12.12 2.44
CA ALA A 38 -9.65 13.02 1.76
C ALA A 38 -10.65 12.29 0.85
N TYR A 39 -10.26 11.11 0.34
CA TYR A 39 -11.06 10.27 -0.53
C TYR A 39 -10.84 8.80 -0.20
N ASP A 40 -11.92 8.00 -0.28
CA ASP A 40 -11.89 6.55 -0.03
C ASP A 40 -12.05 5.71 -1.30
N GLY A 41 -12.15 6.34 -2.48
CA GLY A 41 -12.42 5.65 -3.74
C GLY A 41 -11.35 4.62 -4.08
N LEU A 42 -10.06 4.90 -3.84
CA LEU A 42 -8.99 3.91 -4.01
C LEU A 42 -9.15 2.68 -3.10
N LEU A 43 -9.70 2.85 -1.89
CA LEU A 43 -10.01 1.71 -1.02
C LEU A 43 -11.16 0.88 -1.60
N LYS A 44 -12.22 1.54 -2.05
CA LYS A 44 -13.38 0.88 -2.67
C LYS A 44 -13.04 0.20 -4.00
N THR A 45 -12.09 0.72 -4.77
CA THR A 45 -11.74 0.14 -6.07
C THR A 45 -10.78 -1.04 -5.96
N HIS A 46 -9.88 -1.04 -4.96
CA HIS A 46 -8.78 -2.01 -4.90
C HIS A 46 -8.83 -2.94 -3.68
N PHE A 47 -9.61 -2.61 -2.66
CA PHE A 47 -9.60 -3.30 -1.37
C PHE A 47 -11.01 -3.47 -0.76
N TYR A 48 -12.06 -3.47 -1.59
CA TYR A 48 -13.47 -3.54 -1.12
C TYR A 48 -13.82 -4.89 -0.50
N ASP A 49 -13.51 -5.97 -1.19
CA ASP A 49 -13.71 -7.35 -0.75
C ASP A 49 -12.54 -8.24 -1.18
N ILE A 50 -12.60 -9.52 -0.77
CA ILE A 50 -11.52 -10.46 -1.04
C ILE A 50 -11.39 -10.79 -2.54
N ASP A 51 -12.49 -10.80 -3.29
CA ASP A 51 -12.47 -11.06 -4.73
C ASP A 51 -11.77 -9.92 -5.49
N THR A 52 -12.06 -8.68 -5.12
CA THR A 52 -11.37 -7.47 -5.60
C THR A 52 -9.87 -7.55 -5.32
N ILE A 53 -9.49 -8.03 -4.13
CA ILE A 53 -8.08 -8.23 -3.73
C ILE A 53 -7.40 -9.31 -4.56
N TYR A 54 -8.07 -10.43 -4.84
CA TYR A 54 -7.53 -11.48 -5.72
C TYR A 54 -7.37 -10.98 -7.16
N ASN A 55 -8.34 -10.22 -7.67
CA ASN A 55 -8.24 -9.58 -8.99
C ASN A 55 -7.06 -8.60 -9.05
N LEU A 56 -6.87 -7.80 -8.00
CA LEU A 56 -5.69 -6.96 -7.85
C LEU A 56 -4.42 -7.81 -7.83
N ASN A 57 -4.39 -8.91 -7.07
CA ASN A 57 -3.22 -9.79 -7.00
C ASN A 57 -2.81 -10.31 -8.37
N SER A 58 -3.77 -10.82 -9.15
CA SER A 58 -3.55 -11.28 -10.52
C SER A 58 -3.09 -10.15 -11.44
N PHE A 59 -3.67 -8.95 -11.30
CA PHE A 59 -3.20 -7.77 -12.04
C PHE A 59 -1.74 -7.41 -11.75
N LEU A 60 -1.28 -7.62 -10.52
CA LEU A 60 0.11 -7.34 -10.11
C LEU A 60 1.11 -8.40 -10.62
N GLU A 61 0.66 -9.56 -11.08
CA GLU A 61 1.55 -10.59 -11.60
C GLU A 61 2.28 -10.14 -12.87
N GLY A 62 3.60 -10.35 -12.91
CA GLY A 62 4.46 -9.90 -14.01
C GLY A 62 4.65 -8.39 -14.11
N GLN A 63 4.08 -7.61 -13.19
CA GLN A 63 4.19 -6.15 -13.22
C GLN A 63 5.43 -5.63 -12.47
N GLN A 64 5.95 -4.49 -12.92
CA GLN A 64 6.91 -3.72 -12.12
C GLN A 64 6.24 -3.11 -10.89
N LEU A 65 6.90 -3.24 -9.75
CA LEU A 65 6.47 -2.74 -8.44
C LEU A 65 7.42 -1.64 -7.94
N PRO A 66 6.92 -0.68 -7.13
CA PRO A 66 5.55 -0.58 -6.64
C PRO A 66 4.56 -0.13 -7.73
N LYS A 67 3.28 -0.44 -7.53
CA LYS A 67 2.18 0.17 -8.30
C LYS A 67 1.62 1.36 -7.58
N LEU A 68 1.29 2.41 -8.34
CA LEU A 68 0.77 3.67 -7.81
C LEU A 68 -0.60 3.94 -8.41
N PHE A 69 -1.54 4.33 -7.55
CA PHE A 69 -2.85 4.82 -7.93
C PHE A 69 -3.06 6.18 -7.26
N LYS A 70 -3.63 7.14 -7.97
CA LYS A 70 -3.90 8.49 -7.44
C LYS A 70 -5.36 8.85 -7.65
N GLN A 71 -5.99 9.44 -6.64
CA GLN A 71 -7.33 10.01 -6.72
C GLN A 71 -7.34 11.35 -5.98
N GLY A 72 -7.45 12.45 -6.73
CA GLY A 72 -7.28 13.78 -6.16
C GLY A 72 -5.90 13.90 -5.49
N GLU A 73 -5.89 14.24 -4.20
CA GLU A 73 -4.67 14.30 -3.39
C GLU A 73 -4.27 12.97 -2.74
N VAL A 74 -5.12 11.95 -2.75
CA VAL A 74 -4.79 10.65 -2.15
C VAL A 74 -3.94 9.83 -3.13
N LEU A 75 -2.75 9.40 -2.68
CA LEU A 75 -1.92 8.43 -3.36
C LEU A 75 -1.98 7.08 -2.64
N CYS A 76 -2.18 6.00 -3.38
CA CYS A 76 -2.03 4.64 -2.93
C CYS A 76 -0.78 4.01 -3.55
N ILE A 77 0.11 3.51 -2.71
CA ILE A 77 1.25 2.68 -3.10
C ILE A 77 0.91 1.23 -2.79
N ILE A 78 1.00 0.36 -3.79
CA ILE A 78 0.84 -1.07 -3.65
C ILE A 78 2.20 -1.75 -3.79
N CYS A 79 2.62 -2.38 -2.70
CA CYS A 79 3.83 -3.17 -2.60
C CYS A 79 3.46 -4.66 -2.47
N LYS A 80 4.34 -5.54 -2.95
CA LYS A 80 4.18 -7.00 -2.84
C LYS A 80 5.45 -7.62 -2.25
N PRO A 81 5.66 -7.51 -0.93
CA PRO A 81 6.89 -7.98 -0.29
C PRO A 81 7.10 -9.50 -0.38
N LYS A 82 6.02 -10.28 -0.54
CA LYS A 82 6.03 -11.71 -0.85
C LYS A 82 4.92 -12.02 -1.85
N SER A 83 5.00 -13.18 -2.51
CA SER A 83 3.96 -13.61 -3.48
C SER A 83 2.56 -13.63 -2.89
N ASN A 84 2.43 -13.95 -1.60
CA ASN A 84 1.17 -14.05 -0.87
C ASN A 84 0.84 -12.84 0.03
N ILE A 85 1.67 -11.79 0.03
CA ILE A 85 1.48 -10.60 0.88
C ILE A 85 1.35 -9.36 0.00
N ILE A 86 0.24 -8.63 0.15
CA ILE A 86 0.03 -7.32 -0.46
C ILE A 86 0.03 -6.26 0.64
N VAL A 87 0.72 -5.15 0.40
CA VAL A 87 0.73 -3.99 1.28
C VAL A 87 0.22 -2.78 0.53
N GLY A 88 -0.92 -2.23 0.95
CA GLY A 88 -1.44 -0.95 0.47
C GLY A 88 -1.07 0.16 1.44
N LEU A 89 -0.51 1.26 0.94
CA LEU A 89 -0.13 2.44 1.73
C LEU A 89 -0.82 3.67 1.15
N LEU A 90 -1.56 4.41 1.97
CA LEU A 90 -2.34 5.56 1.54
C LEU A 90 -1.95 6.80 2.33
N TYR A 91 -1.73 7.90 1.60
CA TYR A 91 -1.39 9.20 2.17
C TYR A 91 -1.77 10.34 1.22
N HIS A 92 -1.72 11.58 1.70
CA HIS A 92 -1.93 12.75 0.84
C HIS A 92 -0.63 13.18 0.17
N GLU A 93 -0.65 13.24 -1.15
CA GLU A 93 0.50 13.59 -1.98
C GLU A 93 0.28 14.87 -2.78
N LYS A 94 1.06 15.89 -2.43
CA LYS A 94 1.04 17.22 -3.05
C LYS A 94 2.25 17.46 -3.97
N ARG A 95 3.24 16.57 -3.97
CA ARG A 95 4.40 16.64 -4.85
C ARG A 95 4.04 16.30 -6.29
N ASP A 96 4.93 16.67 -7.21
CA ASP A 96 4.84 16.26 -8.61
C ASP A 96 5.07 14.75 -8.79
N PHE A 97 4.72 14.24 -9.98
CA PHE A 97 4.81 12.83 -10.32
C PHE A 97 6.21 12.23 -10.11
N ILE A 98 7.25 12.93 -10.56
CA ILE A 98 8.62 12.41 -10.54
C ILE A 98 9.09 12.24 -9.10
N GLN A 99 8.80 13.22 -8.25
CA GLN A 99 9.16 13.21 -6.85
C GLN A 99 8.46 12.08 -6.09
N TYR A 100 7.13 11.96 -6.20
CA TYR A 100 6.44 10.92 -5.45
C TYR A 100 6.75 9.52 -5.97
N TYR A 101 7.03 9.37 -7.26
CA TYR A 101 7.40 8.08 -7.84
C TYR A 101 8.74 7.58 -7.28
N LYS A 102 9.73 8.47 -7.14
CA LYS A 102 11.02 8.15 -6.49
C LYS A 102 10.81 7.72 -5.04
N VAL A 103 10.04 8.48 -4.28
CA VAL A 103 9.72 8.19 -2.88
C VAL A 103 8.99 6.85 -2.74
N ALA A 104 8.08 6.54 -3.66
CA ALA A 104 7.35 5.29 -3.63
C ALA A 104 8.28 4.07 -3.87
N LYS A 105 9.30 4.20 -4.73
CA LYS A 105 10.32 3.16 -4.90
C LYS A 105 11.10 2.91 -3.61
N GLU A 106 11.54 3.97 -2.93
CA GLU A 106 12.22 3.88 -1.64
C GLU A 106 11.33 3.19 -0.60
N ILE A 107 10.06 3.60 -0.51
CA ILE A 107 9.07 2.96 0.37
C ILE A 107 8.92 1.47 0.03
N ASN A 108 8.82 1.11 -1.25
CA ASN A 108 8.65 -0.28 -1.67
C ASN A 108 9.83 -1.16 -1.26
N GLU A 109 11.07 -0.67 -1.45
CA GLU A 109 12.28 -1.38 -1.01
C GLU A 109 12.28 -1.60 0.50
N GLU A 110 11.89 -0.59 1.28
CA GLU A 110 11.79 -0.72 2.73
C GLU A 110 10.68 -1.69 3.16
N ILE A 111 9.52 -1.66 2.51
CA ILE A 111 8.45 -2.63 2.75
C ILE A 111 8.92 -4.06 2.42
N ILE A 112 9.61 -4.28 1.30
CA ILE A 112 10.19 -5.59 0.97
C ILE A 112 11.15 -6.05 2.07
N SER A 113 12.02 -5.17 2.56
CA SER A 113 13.02 -5.49 3.60
C SER A 113 12.43 -5.89 4.95
N ILE A 114 11.17 -5.56 5.23
CA ILE A 114 10.50 -5.92 6.49
C ILE A 114 10.12 -7.40 6.51
N TRP A 115 9.94 -8.01 5.33
CA TRP A 115 9.49 -9.40 5.15
C TRP A 115 10.60 -10.37 4.72
N ASN A 116 11.77 -9.83 4.37
CA ASN A 116 13.02 -10.57 4.24
C ASN A 116 13.66 -10.78 5.62
#